data_AF-A0A3L9ZU54-F1
#
_entry.id   AF-A0A3L9ZU54-F1
#
_cell.length_a   1.000
_cell.length_b   1.000
_cell.length_c   1.000
_cell.angle_alpha   90.00
_cell.angle_beta   90.00
_cell.angle_gamma   90.00
#
_symmetry.space_group_name_H-M   'P 1'
#
loop_
_entity.id
_entity.type
_entity.pdbx_description
1 polymer ?
#
loop_
_entity_poly.entity_id
_entity_poly.type
_entity_poly.pdbx_seq_one_letter_code
_entity_poly.pdbx_strand_id
1 'polypeptide(L)' 'MDKSKFEEVKTGVQLIIDLIAEKNAKEAGNKLVEVSEELDELLDFAEEDEDLMEVSRYQVLLNQLHQKIVGLNGQSTSSN' A
#
# COMPACT_ATOMS: atom_id res chain seq x y z
N MET A 1 -13.36 13.67 7.46
CA MET A 1 -11.91 13.96 7.27
C MET A 1 -11.63 14.75 5.98
N ASP A 2 -10.48 15.40 5.80
CA ASP A 2 -10.18 16.18 4.58
C ASP A 2 -9.82 15.27 3.40
N LYS A 3 -10.55 15.37 2.27
CA LYS A 3 -10.39 14.47 1.11
C LYS A 3 -8.98 14.46 0.51
N SER A 4 -8.19 15.52 0.74
CA SER A 4 -6.81 15.60 0.25
C SER A 4 -5.90 14.54 0.89
N LYS A 5 -6.20 14.06 2.10
CA LYS A 5 -5.35 13.08 2.79
C LYS A 5 -5.37 11.70 2.12
N PHE A 6 -6.51 11.30 1.54
CA PHE A 6 -6.58 10.04 0.80
C PHE A 6 -5.93 10.12 -0.59
N GLU A 7 -5.71 11.32 -1.13
CA GLU A 7 -4.98 11.46 -2.40
C GLU A 7 -3.49 11.13 -2.26
N GLU A 8 -2.89 11.34 -1.08
CA GLU A 8 -1.50 10.93 -0.79
C GLU A 8 -1.39 9.40 -0.76
N VAL A 9 -2.28 8.72 0.00
CA VAL A 9 -2.38 7.25 0.04
C VAL A 9 -2.59 6.67 -1.36
N LYS A 10 -3.53 7.24 -2.13
CA LYS A 10 -3.82 6.81 -3.50
C LYS A 10 -2.64 6.99 -4.45
N THR A 11 -1.92 8.10 -4.33
CA THR A 11 -0.69 8.35 -5.10
C THR A 11 0.39 7.33 -4.73
N GLY A 12 0.57 7.06 -3.44
CA GLY A 12 1.47 6.04 -2.93
C GLY A 12 1.13 4.64 -3.45
N VAL A 13 -0.15 4.26 -3.41
CA VAL A 13 -0.66 3.00 -3.97
C VAL A 13 -0.35 2.86 -5.46
N GLN A 14 -0.57 3.91 -6.26
CA GLN A 14 -0.25 3.86 -7.69
C GLN A 14 1.25 3.67 -7.93
N LEU A 15 2.10 4.38 -7.18
CA LEU A 15 3.55 4.21 -7.26
C LEU A 15 3.98 2.78 -6.89
N ILE A 16 3.37 2.15 -5.87
CA ILE A 16 3.64 0.75 -5.52
C ILE A 16 3.28 -0.17 -6.70
N ILE A 17 2.13 0.05 -7.35
CA ILE A 17 1.70 -0.72 -8.52
C ILE A 17 2.70 -0.57 -9.68
N ASP A 18 3.17 0.64 -9.93
CA ASP A 18 4.14 0.93 -11.00
C ASP A 18 5.48 0.23 -10.72
N LEU A 19 5.99 0.30 -9.48
CA LEU A 19 7.20 -0.39 -9.06
C LEU A 19 7.08 -1.92 -9.14
N ILE A 20 5.90 -2.48 -8.83
CA ILE A 20 5.59 -3.90 -9.05
C ILE A 20 5.64 -4.25 -10.53
N ALA A 21 5.08 -3.40 -11.40
CA ALA A 21 5.10 -3.60 -12.85
C ALA A 21 6.53 -3.55 -13.41
N GLU A 22 7.39 -2.69 -12.86
CA GLU A 22 8.82 -2.61 -13.14
C GLU A 22 9.66 -3.74 -12.50
N LYS A 23 9.01 -4.64 -11.74
CA LYS A 23 9.66 -5.72 -10.96
C LYS A 23 10.66 -5.21 -9.92
N ASN A 24 10.54 -3.97 -9.47
CA ASN A 24 11.36 -3.37 -8.43
C ASN A 24 10.78 -3.68 -7.04
N ALA A 25 10.87 -4.95 -6.64
CA ALA A 25 10.24 -5.45 -5.41
C ALA A 25 10.78 -4.79 -4.13
N LYS A 26 12.05 -4.36 -4.12
CA LYS A 26 12.67 -3.69 -2.98
C LYS A 26 12.03 -2.32 -2.74
N GLU A 27 11.97 -1.49 -3.77
CA GLU A 27 11.42 -0.14 -3.66
C GLU A 27 9.90 -0.17 -3.45
N ALA A 28 9.20 -1.09 -4.13
CA ALA A 28 7.78 -1.34 -3.89
C ALA A 28 7.51 -1.72 -2.42
N GLY A 29 8.36 -2.56 -1.83
CA GLY A 29 8.26 -2.95 -0.42
C GLY A 29 8.48 -1.78 0.53
N ASN A 30 9.51 -0.96 0.30
CA ASN A 30 9.76 0.24 1.10
C ASN A 30 8.57 1.20 1.03
N LYS A 31 8.06 1.47 -0.18
CA LYS A 31 6.94 2.39 -0.35
C LYS A 31 5.65 1.85 0.25
N LEU A 32 5.44 0.54 0.23
CA LEU A 32 4.32 -0.10 0.89
C LEU A 32 4.34 0.11 2.40
N VAL A 33 5.50 0.05 3.04
CA VAL A 33 5.63 0.35 4.48
C VAL A 33 5.25 1.81 4.75
N GLU A 34 5.82 2.76 4.01
CA GLU A 34 5.51 4.20 4.18
C GLU A 34 4.01 4.48 4.06
N VAL A 35 3.36 3.96 3.00
CA VAL A 35 1.93 4.19 2.77
C VAL A 35 1.05 3.47 3.81
N SER A 36 1.53 2.36 4.37
CA SER A 36 0.82 1.67 5.46
C SER A 36 0.88 2.48 6.76
N GLU A 37 2.04 3.09 7.08
CA GLU A 37 2.19 3.99 8.23
C GLU A 37 1.29 5.21 8.10
N GLU A 38 1.27 5.86 6.92
CA GLU A 38 0.34 6.96 6.64
C GLU A 38 -1.13 6.54 6.84
N LEU A 39 -1.50 5.34 6.35
CA LEU A 39 -2.86 4.83 6.48
C LEU A 39 -3.24 4.50 7.93
N ASP A 40 -2.29 4.04 8.75
CA ASP A 40 -2.50 3.79 10.18
C ASP A 40 -2.73 5.12 10.93
N GLU A 41 -2.01 6.19 10.58
CA GLU A 41 -2.30 7.53 11.11
C GLU A 41 -3.72 7.98 10.72
N LEU A 42 -4.14 7.74 9.47
CA LEU A 42 -5.50 8.08 9.05
C LEU A 42 -6.55 7.28 9.83
N LEU A 43 -6.29 6.03 10.17
CA LEU A 43 -7.17 5.21 10.99
C LEU A 43 -7.34 5.79 12.40
N ASP A 44 -6.24 6.23 13.02
CA ASP A 44 -6.25 6.80 14.37
C ASP A 44 -7.10 8.08 14.49
N PHE A 45 -7.28 8.81 13.37
CA PHE A 45 -8.08 10.03 13.30
C PHE A 45 -9.44 9.86 12.58
N ALA A 46 -9.81 8.64 12.18
CA ALA A 46 -11.07 8.39 11.50
C ALA A 46 -12.25 8.37 12.49
N GLU A 47 -13.11 9.40 12.42
CA GLU A 47 -14.28 9.55 13.30
C GLU A 47 -15.59 9.16 12.61
N GLU A 48 -15.66 9.27 11.28
CA GLU A 48 -16.85 8.97 10.49
C GLU A 48 -16.79 7.55 9.90
N ASP A 49 -17.94 6.88 9.81
CA ASP A 49 -18.04 5.54 9.20
C ASP A 49 -17.53 5.54 7.75
N GLU A 50 -17.73 6.64 7.02
CA GLU A 50 -17.23 6.79 5.65
C GLU A 50 -15.70 6.76 5.59
N ASP A 51 -15.04 7.46 6.52
CA ASP A 51 -13.58 7.50 6.65
C ASP A 51 -13.05 6.11 7.03
N LEU A 52 -13.68 5.43 8.00
CA LEU A 52 -13.32 4.07 8.41
C LEU A 52 -13.47 3.05 7.26
N MET A 53 -14.55 3.17 6.48
CA MET A 53 -14.76 2.33 5.30
C MET A 53 -13.69 2.58 4.23
N GLU A 54 -13.26 3.83 4.04
CA GLU A 54 -12.21 4.16 3.07
C GLU A 54 -10.85 3.63 3.49
N VAL A 55 -10.46 3.84 4.75
CA VAL A 55 -9.24 3.29 5.32
C VAL A 55 -9.21 1.77 5.16
N SER A 56 -10.31 1.09 5.51
CA SER A 56 -10.42 -0.37 5.37
C SER A 56 -10.23 -0.86 3.94
N ARG A 57 -10.73 -0.12 2.93
CA ARG A 57 -10.53 -0.46 1.52
C ARG A 57 -9.04 -0.42 1.15
N TYR A 58 -8.33 0.61 1.58
CA TYR A 58 -6.90 0.75 1.32
C TYR A 58 -6.08 -0.31 2.08
N GLN A 59 -6.44 -0.67 3.31
CA GLN A 59 -5.77 -1.74 4.05
C GLN A 59 -5.83 -3.08 3.31
N VAL A 60 -7.00 -3.44 2.77
CA VAL A 60 -7.17 -4.66 1.96
C VAL A 60 -6.31 -4.58 0.69
N LEU A 61 -6.29 -3.44 0.01
CA LEU A 61 -5.49 -3.25 -1.20
C LEU A 61 -3.99 -3.35 -0.92
N LEU A 62 -3.48 -2.67 0.12
CA LEU A 62 -2.08 -2.74 0.51
C LEU A 62 -1.67 -4.17 0.85
N ASN A 63 -2.51 -4.93 1.57
CA ASN A 63 -2.23 -6.34 1.81
C ASN A 63 -2.13 -7.16 0.50
N GLN A 64 -3.00 -6.90 -0.48
CA GLN A 64 -2.90 -7.56 -1.80
C GLN A 64 -1.61 -7.20 -2.54
N LEU A 65 -1.19 -5.93 -2.47
CA LEU A 65 0.07 -5.48 -3.07
C LEU A 65 1.29 -6.12 -2.37
N HIS A 66 1.24 -6.24 -1.05
CA HIS A 66 2.26 -6.94 -0.28
C HIS A 66 2.43 -8.40 -0.75
N GLN A 67 1.33 -9.14 -0.92
CA GLN A 67 1.39 -10.52 -1.45
C GLN A 67 2.02 -10.59 -2.86
N LYS A 68 1.74 -9.60 -3.72
CA LYS A 68 2.38 -9.52 -5.05
C LYS A 68 3.89 -9.27 -4.94
N ILE A 69 4.32 -8.36 -4.06
CA ILE A 69 5.73 -8.05 -3.82
C ILE A 69 6.48 -9.27 -3.26
N VAL A 70 5.89 -9.97 -2.28
CA VAL A 70 6.45 -11.22 -1.76
C VAL A 70 6.56 -12.26 -2.87
N GLY A 71 5.55 -12.39 -3.73
CA GLY A 71 5.58 -13.26 -4.90
C GLY A 71 6.71 -12.93 -5.89
N LEU A 72 7.03 -11.64 -6.08
CA LEU A 72 8.18 -11.21 -6.89
C LEU A 72 9.52 -11.63 -6.25
N ASN A 73 9.66 -11.49 -4.92
CA ASN A 73 10.86 -11.91 -4.19
C ASN A 73 11.02 -13.44 -4.10
N GLY A 74 9.91 -14.20 -4.14
CA GLY A 74 9.94 -15.67 -4.15
C GLY A 74 10.38 -16.26 -5.49
N GLN A 75 10.21 -15.53 -6.61
CA GLN A 75 10.70 -15.98 -7.93
C GLN A 75 12.22 -15.87 -8.06
N SER A 76 12.88 -14.99 -7.30
CA SER A 76 14.34 -14.78 -7.36
C SER A 76 15.15 -15.85 -6.62
N THR A 77 14.54 -16.69 -5.77
CA THR A 77 15.26 -17.67 -4.94
C THR A 77 15.15 -19.12 -5.42
N SER A 78 14.35 -19.43 -6.45
CA SER A 78 14.15 -20.81 -6.95
C SER A 78 15.08 -21.23 -8.10
N SER A 79 16.18 -20.51 -8.32
CA SER A 79 17.24 -20.94 -9.23
C SER A 79 18.44 -21.39 -8.42
N ASN A 80 18.47 -22.66 -8.00
CA ASN A 80 19.67 -23.45 -7.69
C ASN A 80 19.32 -24.93 -7.54
#